data_AF-A0A1M6T9U2-F1
#
_entry.id   AF-A0A1M6T9U2-F1
#
_cell.length_a   1.000
_cell.length_b   1.000
_cell.length_c   1.000
_cell.angle_alpha   90.00
_cell.angle_beta   90.00
_cell.angle_gamma   90.00
#
_symmetry.space_group_name_H-M   'P 1'
#
loop_
_entity.id
_entity.type
_entity.pdbx_description
1 polymer ?
#
loop_
_entity_poly.entity_id
_entity_poly.type
_entity_poly.pdbx_seq_one_letter_code
_entity_poly.pdbx_strand_id
1 'polypeptide(L)'
;MQQPFTHDDLYALLQRAATDATAVQSSGAQAVVDRMRQFMTAQLAETLPQYDVFIHISVSPYSFDVGSWMNKVKTDSTGQIEACTVTWAGAPGVLPAGASNLGIGCVVTYFAKATSQVQPEPASGGERDGVFSLPPNIAFGVTSLVNSAAEQTINVYIDDNQNPAATFQGNGTQDKNLQTQVLNSGKGKVRVVVSANGKTSKVGSRQVDIFKKTYFGLVGSEDGTDNDYNDSLVVLNWPLG
;
A
#
# COMPACT_ATOMS: atom_id res chain seq x y z
N MET A 1 -2.32 -11.66 24.96
CA MET A 1 -3.25 -12.29 23.99
C MET A 1 -2.56 -13.51 23.39
N GLN A 2 -3.28 -14.60 23.11
CA GLN A 2 -2.70 -15.80 22.49
C GLN A 2 -2.46 -15.54 21.00
N GLN A 3 -1.36 -16.05 20.45
CA GLN A 3 -1.02 -15.93 19.03
C GLN A 3 -2.18 -16.52 18.18
N PRO A 4 -2.75 -15.76 17.22
CA PRO A 4 -3.98 -16.15 16.52
C PRO A 4 -3.75 -17.24 15.47
N PHE A 5 -2.50 -17.45 15.06
CA PHE A 5 -2.11 -18.49 14.12
C PHE A 5 -0.73 -19.01 14.50
N THR A 6 -0.65 -20.29 14.82
CA THR A 6 0.51 -20.97 15.43
C THR A 6 1.18 -21.94 14.46
N HIS A 7 2.28 -22.57 14.90
CA HIS A 7 2.95 -23.61 14.13
C HIS A 7 2.04 -24.81 13.84
N ASP A 8 1.23 -25.22 14.82
CA ASP A 8 0.31 -26.35 14.66
C ASP A 8 -0.82 -26.02 13.67
N ASP A 9 -1.31 -24.77 13.70
CA ASP A 9 -2.30 -24.28 12.73
C ASP A 9 -1.72 -24.27 11.31
N LEU A 10 -0.46 -23.87 11.15
CA LEU A 10 0.25 -23.93 9.87
C LEU A 10 0.38 -25.35 9.37
N TYR A 11 0.75 -26.30 10.24
CA TYR A 11 0.85 -27.71 9.85
C TYR A 11 -0.51 -28.27 9.40
N ALA A 12 -1.57 -28.02 10.18
CA ALA A 12 -2.92 -28.45 9.83
C ALA A 12 -3.43 -27.81 8.52
N LEU A 13 -3.12 -26.53 8.29
CA LEU A 13 -3.47 -25.84 7.05
C LEU A 13 -2.71 -26.44 5.85
N LEU A 14 -1.42 -26.76 6.01
CA LEU A 14 -0.61 -27.41 4.97
C LEU A 14 -1.15 -28.79 4.60
N GLN A 15 -1.62 -29.59 5.57
CA GLN A 15 -2.25 -30.89 5.29
C GLN A 15 -3.51 -30.77 4.43
N ARG A 16 -4.37 -29.78 4.74
CA ARG A 16 -5.57 -29.50 3.94
C ARG A 16 -5.23 -28.99 2.55
N ALA A 17 -4.28 -28.06 2.46
CA ALA A 17 -3.80 -27.53 1.18
C ALA A 17 -3.19 -28.63 0.29
N ALA A 18 -2.41 -29.54 0.87
CA ALA A 18 -1.83 -30.67 0.15
C ALA A 18 -2.89 -31.65 -0.37
N THR A 19 -3.99 -31.82 0.38
CA THR A 19 -5.15 -32.60 -0.04
C THR A 19 -5.89 -31.94 -1.19
N ASP A 20 -6.15 -30.62 -1.11
CA ASP A 20 -6.77 -29.84 -2.19
C ASP A 20 -5.92 -29.84 -3.47
N ALA A 21 -4.59 -29.86 -3.34
CA ALA A 21 -3.67 -29.90 -4.48
C ALA A 21 -3.57 -31.27 -5.19
N THR A 22 -4.27 -32.31 -4.73
CA THR A 22 -4.26 -33.64 -5.36
C THR A 22 -4.67 -33.59 -6.84
N ALA A 23 -5.63 -32.74 -7.18
CA ALA A 23 -6.14 -32.62 -8.55
C ALA A 23 -5.10 -32.14 -9.56
N VAL A 24 -4.04 -31.46 -9.09
CA VAL A 24 -2.97 -30.90 -9.93
C VAL A 24 -1.63 -31.63 -9.76
N GLN A 25 -1.62 -32.75 -9.03
CA GLN A 25 -0.37 -33.48 -8.71
C GLN A 25 0.37 -33.95 -9.96
N SER A 26 -0.34 -34.40 -10.99
CA SER A 26 0.24 -34.84 -12.26
C SER A 26 0.86 -33.70 -13.07
N SER A 27 0.54 -32.44 -12.75
CA SER A 27 1.08 -31.25 -13.39
C SER A 27 2.43 -30.80 -12.82
N GLY A 28 2.98 -31.55 -11.84
CA GLY A 28 4.31 -31.33 -11.29
C GLY A 28 4.33 -30.48 -10.02
N ALA A 29 5.50 -30.43 -9.37
CA ALA A 29 5.68 -29.84 -8.04
C ALA A 29 5.26 -28.36 -7.97
N GLN A 30 5.53 -27.58 -9.01
CA GLN A 30 5.17 -26.16 -9.04
C GLN A 30 3.65 -25.95 -9.03
N ALA A 31 2.90 -26.74 -9.81
CA ALA A 31 1.43 -26.66 -9.85
C ALA A 31 0.82 -27.02 -8.49
N VAL A 32 1.36 -28.04 -7.82
CA VAL A 32 0.97 -28.41 -6.45
C VAL A 32 1.21 -27.25 -5.50
N VAL A 33 2.40 -26.65 -5.51
CA VAL A 33 2.76 -25.52 -4.63
C VAL A 33 1.87 -24.31 -4.90
N ASP A 34 1.58 -23.99 -6.15
CA ASP A 34 0.74 -22.85 -6.51
C ASP A 34 -0.71 -23.06 -6.06
N ARG A 35 -1.24 -24.28 -6.20
CA ARG A 35 -2.57 -24.64 -5.71
C ARG A 35 -2.64 -24.60 -4.19
N MET A 36 -1.63 -25.13 -3.51
CA MET A 36 -1.52 -25.04 -2.05
C MET A 36 -1.49 -23.57 -1.61
N ARG A 37 -0.66 -22.72 -2.24
CA ARG A 37 -0.59 -21.29 -1.92
C ARG A 37 -1.95 -20.62 -2.10
N GLN A 38 -2.65 -20.89 -3.20
CA GLN A 38 -3.99 -20.35 -3.45
C GLN A 38 -4.99 -20.73 -2.34
N PHE A 39 -5.03 -22.01 -1.97
CA PHE A 39 -5.91 -22.51 -0.90
C PHE A 39 -5.57 -21.85 0.44
N MET A 40 -4.29 -21.80 0.79
CA MET A 40 -3.82 -21.22 2.05
C MET A 40 -4.13 -19.72 2.13
N THR A 41 -3.94 -18.97 1.05
CA THR A 41 -4.28 -17.54 1.00
C THR A 41 -5.76 -17.31 1.31
N ALA A 42 -6.66 -18.10 0.72
CA ALA A 42 -8.09 -17.97 0.98
C ALA A 42 -8.45 -18.24 2.45
N GLN A 43 -7.91 -19.33 3.02
CA GLN A 43 -8.17 -19.70 4.42
C GLN A 43 -7.56 -18.72 5.42
N LEU A 44 -6.38 -18.17 5.13
CA LEU A 44 -5.73 -17.19 6.00
C LEU A 44 -6.41 -15.83 5.97
N ALA A 45 -7.01 -15.44 4.84
CA ALA A 45 -7.82 -14.23 4.77
C ALA A 45 -9.05 -14.30 5.70
N GLU A 46 -9.65 -15.49 5.85
CA GLU A 46 -10.76 -15.74 6.77
C GLU A 46 -10.32 -15.85 8.23
N THR A 47 -9.17 -16.49 8.48
CA THR A 47 -8.66 -16.77 9.83
C THR A 47 -7.99 -15.55 10.47
N LEU A 48 -7.33 -14.72 9.65
CA LEU A 48 -6.57 -13.54 10.08
C LEU A 48 -7.11 -12.25 9.40
N PRO A 49 -8.40 -11.92 9.51
CA PRO A 49 -9.00 -10.82 8.75
C PRO A 49 -8.45 -9.44 9.15
N GLN A 50 -7.86 -9.34 10.34
CA GLN A 50 -7.23 -8.12 10.87
C GLN A 50 -5.77 -7.96 10.45
N TYR A 51 -5.22 -8.89 9.67
CA TYR A 51 -3.81 -8.89 9.30
C TYR A 51 -3.63 -8.94 7.78
N ASP A 52 -2.55 -8.33 7.30
CA ASP A 52 -2.05 -8.56 5.95
C ASP A 52 -1.12 -9.77 5.99
N VAL A 53 -1.38 -10.76 5.14
CA VAL A 53 -0.74 -12.08 5.21
C VAL A 53 0.07 -12.37 3.95
N PHE A 54 1.31 -12.81 4.15
CA PHE A 54 2.24 -13.23 3.11
C PHE A 54 2.61 -14.70 3.32
N ILE A 55 2.55 -15.48 2.24
CA ILE A 55 2.80 -16.92 2.27
C ILE A 55 3.90 -17.25 1.27
N HIS A 56 4.95 -17.89 1.76
CA HIS A 56 6.00 -18.46 0.93
C HIS A 56 6.07 -19.97 1.15
N ILE A 57 6.10 -20.72 0.06
CA ILE A 57 6.27 -22.17 0.06
C ILE A 57 7.45 -22.47 -0.86
N SER A 58 8.42 -23.19 -0.32
CA SER A 58 9.59 -23.71 -1.04
C SER A 58 9.57 -25.23 -1.03
N VAL A 59 10.05 -25.81 -2.13
CA VAL A 59 10.21 -27.26 -2.25
C VAL A 59 11.69 -27.61 -2.32
N SER A 60 12.05 -28.70 -1.67
CA SER A 60 13.38 -29.31 -1.73
C SER A 60 13.22 -30.82 -1.92
N PRO A 61 14.10 -31.47 -2.70
CA PRO A 61 14.13 -32.94 -2.78
C PRO A 61 14.61 -33.59 -1.47
N TYR A 62 15.09 -32.81 -0.49
CA TYR A 62 15.60 -33.27 0.80
C TYR A 62 14.88 -32.59 1.98
N SER A 63 15.28 -32.93 3.20
CA SER A 63 14.81 -32.27 4.42
C SER A 63 15.24 -30.80 4.48
N PHE A 64 14.33 -29.94 4.93
CA PHE A 64 14.65 -28.58 5.37
C PHE A 64 15.07 -28.60 6.84
N ASP A 65 16.20 -27.97 7.18
CA ASP A 65 16.51 -27.61 8.56
C ASP A 65 16.00 -26.19 8.82
N VAL A 66 14.91 -26.10 9.58
CA VAL A 66 14.28 -24.84 9.97
C VAL A 66 14.42 -24.59 11.48
N GLY A 67 15.31 -25.30 12.17
CA GLY A 67 15.51 -25.12 13.62
C GLY A 67 15.89 -23.70 14.02
N SER A 68 16.47 -22.92 13.09
CA SER A 68 16.78 -21.49 13.26
C SER A 68 15.63 -20.55 12.85
N TRP A 69 14.61 -21.04 12.14
CA TRP A 69 13.45 -20.28 11.68
C TRP A 69 12.40 -20.26 12.78
N MET A 70 12.74 -19.69 13.92
CA MET A 70 11.82 -19.65 15.05
C MET A 70 10.58 -18.82 14.70
N ASN A 71 9.44 -19.20 15.28
CA ASN A 71 8.28 -18.31 15.31
C ASN A 71 8.71 -17.00 15.96
N LYS A 72 8.61 -15.90 15.20
CA LYS A 72 8.91 -14.56 15.72
C LYS A 72 7.58 -13.86 15.92
N VAL A 73 7.34 -13.39 17.14
CA VAL A 73 6.17 -12.58 17.46
C VAL A 73 6.69 -11.22 17.93
N LYS A 74 6.25 -10.17 17.25
CA LYS A 74 6.44 -8.79 17.69
C LYS A 74 5.10 -8.28 18.20
N THR A 75 5.09 -7.78 19.43
CA THR A 75 3.94 -7.08 20.00
C THR A 75 4.22 -5.60 20.17
N ASP A 76 3.17 -4.80 20.15
CA ASP A 76 3.23 -3.39 20.56
C ASP A 76 3.35 -3.28 22.09
N SER A 77 3.32 -2.05 22.61
CA SER A 77 3.36 -1.75 24.05
C SER A 77 2.09 -2.19 24.81
N THR A 78 1.00 -2.49 24.10
CA THR A 78 -0.28 -2.96 24.67
C THR A 78 -0.37 -4.49 24.71
N GLY A 79 0.57 -5.18 24.05
CA GLY A 79 0.59 -6.63 23.91
C GLY A 79 -0.23 -7.16 22.73
N GLN A 80 -0.66 -6.29 21.80
CA GLN A 80 -1.24 -6.66 20.51
C GLN A 80 -0.12 -7.11 19.56
N ILE A 81 -0.36 -8.15 18.76
CA ILE A 81 0.62 -8.64 17.78
C ILE A 81 0.66 -7.67 16.59
N GLU A 82 1.81 -7.05 16.36
CA GLU A 82 2.07 -6.19 15.20
C GLU A 82 2.57 -6.98 13.99
N ALA A 83 3.39 -7.99 14.25
CA ALA A 83 3.96 -8.84 13.22
C ALA A 83 4.23 -10.22 13.79
N CYS A 84 3.96 -11.25 13.00
CA CYS A 84 4.32 -12.60 13.34
C CYS A 84 4.83 -13.35 12.12
N THR A 85 5.86 -14.15 12.30
CA THR A 85 6.32 -15.15 11.35
C THR A 85 6.11 -16.51 11.96
N VAL A 86 5.41 -17.38 11.25
CA VAL A 86 5.23 -18.80 11.55
C VAL A 86 5.89 -19.60 10.46
N THR A 87 6.73 -20.56 10.85
CA THR A 87 7.42 -21.42 9.89
C THR A 87 7.07 -22.87 10.16
N TRP A 88 7.09 -23.66 9.09
CA TRP A 88 6.97 -25.11 9.18
C TRP A 88 7.86 -25.73 8.11
N ALA A 89 8.48 -26.87 8.41
CA ALA A 89 9.08 -27.66 7.36
C ALA A 89 9.00 -29.15 7.64
N GLY A 90 9.00 -29.93 6.56
CA GLY A 90 8.94 -31.37 6.61
C GLY A 90 9.61 -32.01 5.39
N ALA A 91 10.14 -33.21 5.62
CA ALA A 91 10.68 -34.05 4.57
C ALA A 91 9.54 -34.59 3.66
N PRO A 92 9.87 -35.08 2.45
CA PRO A 92 8.93 -35.87 1.66
C PRO A 92 8.25 -36.96 2.49
N GLY A 93 6.95 -37.16 2.27
CA GLY A 93 6.11 -38.14 2.98
C GLY A 93 5.45 -37.63 4.26
N VAL A 94 5.82 -36.45 4.76
CA VAL A 94 5.21 -35.87 5.97
C VAL A 94 3.84 -35.21 5.69
N LEU A 95 3.71 -34.54 4.54
CA LEU A 95 2.41 -34.01 4.09
C LEU A 95 1.69 -35.05 3.22
N PRO A 96 0.35 -35.09 3.25
CA PRO A 96 -0.41 -36.10 2.54
C PRO A 96 -0.56 -35.78 1.04
N ALA A 97 -1.10 -36.75 0.31
CA ALA A 97 -1.74 -36.55 -1.00
C ALA A 97 -0.89 -35.80 -2.03
N GLY A 98 -1.38 -34.68 -2.58
CA GLY A 98 -0.75 -33.92 -3.66
C GLY A 98 0.68 -33.47 -3.37
N ALA A 99 1.07 -33.36 -2.09
CA ALA A 99 2.43 -32.98 -1.67
C ALA A 99 3.26 -34.15 -1.07
N SER A 100 2.77 -35.38 -1.14
CA SER A 100 3.40 -36.55 -0.47
C SER A 100 4.84 -36.85 -0.90
N ASN A 101 5.24 -36.45 -2.10
CA ASN A 101 6.61 -36.62 -2.59
C ASN A 101 7.50 -35.37 -2.44
N LEU A 102 7.01 -34.31 -1.80
CA LEU A 102 7.71 -33.03 -1.70
C LEU A 102 8.25 -32.80 -0.28
N GLY A 103 9.52 -32.42 -0.18
CA GLY A 103 10.02 -31.74 1.01
C GLY A 103 9.55 -30.29 0.94
N ILE A 104 8.87 -29.80 1.98
CA ILE A 104 8.27 -28.47 1.98
C ILE A 104 8.83 -27.66 3.14
N GLY A 105 9.23 -26.42 2.84
CA GLY A 105 9.42 -25.35 3.81
C GLY A 105 8.37 -24.28 3.55
N CYS A 106 7.64 -23.88 4.58
CA CYS A 106 6.60 -22.87 4.51
C CYS A 106 6.85 -21.77 5.54
N VAL A 107 6.67 -20.52 5.11
CA VAL A 107 6.72 -19.34 5.94
C VAL A 107 5.43 -18.56 5.73
N VAL A 108 4.70 -18.33 6.81
CA VAL A 108 3.57 -17.41 6.85
C VAL A 108 3.99 -16.22 7.71
N THR A 109 4.02 -15.03 7.10
CA THR A 109 4.26 -13.78 7.82
C THR A 109 2.98 -12.96 7.77
N TYR A 110 2.51 -12.48 8.91
CA TYR A 110 1.35 -11.61 8.98
C TYR A 110 1.64 -10.36 9.81
N PHE A 111 1.13 -9.23 9.33
CA PHE A 111 1.27 -7.91 9.96
C PHE A 111 -0.10 -7.40 10.34
N ALA A 112 -0.24 -6.78 11.51
CA ALA A 112 -1.47 -6.09 11.85
C ALA A 112 -1.76 -5.12 10.72
N LYS A 113 -2.96 -5.19 10.14
CA LYS A 113 -3.41 -4.16 9.21
C LYS A 113 -3.20 -2.83 9.91
N ALA A 114 -2.81 -1.82 9.15
CA ALA A 114 -2.90 -0.47 9.66
C ALA A 114 -4.33 -0.29 10.18
N THR A 115 -4.50 -0.21 11.51
CA THR A 115 -5.74 0.30 12.07
C THR A 115 -5.93 1.61 11.33
N SER A 116 -7.10 1.81 10.69
CA SER A 116 -7.45 3.10 10.10
C SER A 116 -7.06 4.14 11.13
N GLN A 117 -5.92 4.80 10.91
CA GLN A 117 -5.49 5.78 11.87
C GLN A 117 -6.61 6.80 11.81
N VAL A 118 -7.15 7.20 12.96
CA VAL A 118 -7.70 8.54 13.04
C VAL A 118 -6.58 9.38 12.48
N GLN A 119 -6.81 9.94 11.29
CA GLN A 119 -5.85 10.73 10.55
C GLN A 119 -5.07 11.53 11.59
N PRO A 120 -3.76 11.29 11.78
CA PRO A 120 -3.04 11.89 12.88
C PRO A 120 -3.34 13.38 12.82
N GLU A 121 -3.82 13.93 13.94
CA GLU A 121 -4.02 15.38 13.99
C GLU A 121 -2.75 16.00 13.45
N PRO A 122 -2.86 16.84 12.40
CA PRO A 122 -1.69 17.33 11.70
C PRO A 122 -0.71 17.90 12.69
N ALA A 123 0.54 17.45 12.62
CA ALA A 123 1.63 18.06 13.36
C ALA A 123 1.65 19.57 13.09
N SER A 124 1.06 20.37 14.00
CA SER A 124 1.00 21.84 14.11
C SER A 124 0.89 22.69 12.83
N GLY A 125 0.56 22.10 11.69
CA GLY A 125 0.41 22.73 10.39
C GLY A 125 -0.91 22.24 9.81
N GLY A 126 -2.01 22.83 10.29
CA GLY A 126 -3.37 22.41 9.99
C GLY A 126 -3.71 22.32 8.49
N GLU A 127 -4.86 21.73 8.21
CA GLU A 127 -5.49 21.71 6.87
C GLU A 127 -5.56 23.09 6.24
N ARG A 128 -5.00 23.16 5.02
CA ARG A 128 -5.01 24.34 4.17
C ARG A 128 -5.84 24.04 2.92
N ASP A 129 -6.18 25.12 2.24
CA ASP A 129 -7.07 25.23 1.09
C ASP A 129 -6.33 25.09 -0.26
N GLY A 130 -5.23 24.35 -0.31
CA GLY A 130 -4.41 24.21 -1.52
C GLY A 130 -3.48 25.40 -1.80
N VAL A 131 -3.26 26.30 -0.83
CA VAL A 131 -2.32 27.43 -0.93
C VAL A 131 -1.00 27.14 -0.21
N PHE A 132 0.11 27.42 -0.90
CA PHE A 132 1.48 27.16 -0.46
C PHE A 132 2.35 28.41 -0.57
N SER A 133 3.34 28.50 0.32
CA SER A 133 4.38 29.53 0.30
C SER A 133 5.73 28.86 0.05
N LEU A 134 6.22 29.03 -1.18
CA LEU A 134 7.52 28.58 -1.63
C LEU A 134 8.53 29.74 -1.50
N PRO A 135 9.83 29.44 -1.47
CA PRO A 135 10.85 30.46 -1.72
C PRO A 135 10.57 31.17 -3.05
N PRO A 136 10.74 32.50 -3.12
CA PRO A 136 10.50 33.25 -4.36
C PRO A 136 11.53 32.87 -5.44
N ASN A 137 11.07 32.90 -6.70
CA ASN A 137 11.87 32.70 -7.90
C ASN A 137 12.67 31.38 -7.93
N ILE A 138 12.05 30.27 -7.51
CA ILE A 138 12.62 28.93 -7.67
C ILE A 138 11.84 28.11 -8.69
N ALA A 139 12.50 27.14 -9.30
CA ALA A 139 11.82 26.07 -10.01
C ALA A 139 11.22 25.06 -9.02
N PHE A 140 10.02 24.58 -9.30
CA PHE A 140 9.36 23.51 -8.55
C PHE A 140 8.60 22.58 -9.51
N GLY A 141 8.50 21.31 -9.14
CA GLY A 141 7.72 20.32 -9.89
C GLY A 141 6.27 20.28 -9.41
N VAL A 142 5.36 20.02 -10.34
CA VAL A 142 3.96 19.69 -10.07
C VAL A 142 3.62 18.40 -10.78
N THR A 143 3.32 17.36 -10.02
CA THR A 143 2.82 16.07 -10.52
C THR A 143 1.38 15.90 -10.10
N SER A 144 0.52 15.42 -11.02
CA SER A 144 -0.90 15.17 -10.73
C SER A 144 -1.26 13.71 -11.00
N LEU A 145 -2.02 13.10 -10.10
CA LEU A 145 -2.64 11.78 -10.23
C LEU A 145 -4.16 11.93 -10.08
N VAL A 146 -4.94 11.06 -10.72
CA VAL A 146 -6.41 11.07 -10.59
C VAL A 146 -6.97 9.68 -10.31
N ASN A 147 -8.00 9.64 -9.45
CA ASN A 147 -8.75 8.44 -9.04
C ASN A 147 -10.27 8.56 -9.26
N SER A 148 -10.72 9.58 -9.98
CA SER A 148 -12.13 9.79 -10.28
C SER A 148 -12.55 9.28 -11.66
N ALA A 149 -13.80 8.80 -11.74
CA ALA A 149 -14.47 8.58 -13.03
C ALA A 149 -14.79 9.90 -13.75
N ALA A 150 -15.04 10.98 -12.99
CA ALA A 150 -15.29 12.30 -13.53
C ALA A 150 -13.98 12.95 -14.01
N GLU A 151 -14.05 13.71 -15.10
CA GLU A 151 -12.91 14.47 -15.59
C GLU A 151 -12.52 15.57 -14.60
N GLN A 152 -11.29 15.45 -14.11
CA GLN A 152 -10.67 16.43 -13.23
C GLN A 152 -9.99 17.51 -14.07
N THR A 153 -10.16 18.76 -13.68
CA THR A 153 -9.34 19.89 -14.14
C THR A 153 -8.59 20.47 -12.95
N ILE A 154 -7.27 20.40 -13.01
CA ILE A 154 -6.35 20.86 -11.96
C ILE A 154 -5.61 22.07 -12.49
N ASN A 155 -5.84 23.23 -11.88
CA ASN A 155 -5.22 24.49 -12.25
C ASN A 155 -4.22 24.94 -11.18
N VAL A 156 -3.01 25.27 -11.59
CA VAL A 156 -1.97 25.83 -10.72
C VAL A 156 -1.79 27.30 -11.01
N TYR A 157 -2.01 28.14 -10.01
CA TYR A 157 -1.83 29.59 -10.08
C TYR A 157 -0.57 30.00 -9.34
N ILE A 158 0.16 30.94 -9.93
CA ILE A 158 1.34 31.57 -9.33
C ILE A 158 0.96 33.01 -8.97
N ASP A 159 1.29 33.42 -7.76
CA ASP A 159 0.95 34.70 -7.18
C ASP A 159 -0.56 34.96 -7.24
N ASP A 160 -0.96 36.17 -7.62
CA ASP A 160 -2.36 36.58 -7.78
C ASP A 160 -2.77 36.60 -9.27
N ASN A 161 -2.06 35.85 -10.12
CA ASN A 161 -2.39 35.77 -11.54
C ASN A 161 -3.76 35.13 -11.75
N GLN A 162 -4.55 35.71 -12.64
CA GLN A 162 -5.89 35.21 -12.99
C GLN A 162 -5.85 33.99 -13.92
N ASN A 163 -4.77 33.87 -14.70
CA ASN A 163 -4.56 32.73 -15.59
C ASN A 163 -3.72 31.66 -14.89
N PRO A 164 -4.07 30.37 -15.02
CA PRO A 164 -3.25 29.29 -14.50
C PRO A 164 -1.90 29.26 -15.23
N ALA A 165 -0.83 29.01 -14.48
CA ALA A 165 0.50 28.75 -15.03
C ALA A 165 0.61 27.31 -15.57
N ALA A 166 -0.21 26.40 -15.05
CA ALA A 166 -0.37 25.04 -15.57
C ALA A 166 -1.81 24.55 -15.39
N THR A 167 -2.24 23.73 -16.34
CA THR A 167 -3.52 23.01 -16.30
C THR A 167 -3.26 21.53 -16.60
N PHE A 168 -3.77 20.65 -15.76
CA PHE A 168 -3.80 19.20 -15.98
C PHE A 168 -5.25 18.75 -16.10
N GLN A 169 -5.52 17.87 -17.06
CA GLN A 169 -6.87 17.35 -17.29
C GLN A 169 -6.86 15.85 -17.50
N GLY A 170 -7.84 15.17 -16.90
CA GLY A 170 -8.10 13.77 -17.16
C GLY A 170 -8.92 13.10 -16.06
N ASN A 171 -9.30 11.86 -16.34
CA ASN A 171 -9.97 10.95 -15.42
C ASN A 171 -9.32 9.56 -15.45
N GLY A 172 -9.59 8.77 -14.43
CA GLY A 172 -9.13 7.40 -14.23
C GLY A 172 -9.32 6.99 -12.78
N THR A 173 -9.61 5.72 -12.50
CA THR A 173 -9.94 5.22 -11.15
C THR A 173 -8.80 4.43 -10.49
N GLN A 174 -7.59 4.52 -11.04
CA GLN A 174 -6.43 3.71 -10.65
C GLN A 174 -5.14 4.53 -10.77
N ASP A 175 -5.02 5.61 -9.99
CA ASP A 175 -3.84 6.48 -9.88
C ASP A 175 -3.28 6.92 -11.24
N LYS A 176 -4.15 7.35 -12.15
CA LYS A 176 -3.71 7.74 -13.49
C LYS A 176 -2.82 8.97 -13.39
N ASN A 177 -1.57 8.83 -13.82
CA ASN A 177 -0.59 9.91 -13.82
C ASN A 177 -0.82 10.88 -14.98
N LEU A 178 -1.08 12.15 -14.67
CA LEU A 178 -1.27 13.25 -15.64
C LEU A 178 0.04 13.99 -15.97
N GLN A 179 1.18 13.34 -15.74
CA GLN A 179 2.54 13.81 -15.94
C GLN A 179 2.97 14.88 -14.93
N THR A 180 4.17 15.42 -15.15
CA THR A 180 4.79 16.44 -14.32
C THR A 180 5.11 17.67 -15.16
N GLN A 181 4.84 18.86 -14.63
CA GLN A 181 5.33 20.12 -15.19
C GLN A 181 6.24 20.83 -14.20
N VAL A 182 7.24 21.56 -14.72
CA VAL A 182 8.13 22.40 -13.92
C VAL A 182 7.72 23.84 -14.09
N LEU A 183 7.48 24.53 -12.97
CA LEU A 183 7.02 25.92 -12.93
C LEU A 183 7.99 26.79 -12.11
N ASN A 184 7.89 28.10 -12.27
CA ASN A 184 8.59 29.07 -11.42
C ASN A 184 7.64 29.62 -10.35
N SER A 185 8.11 29.76 -9.11
CA SER A 185 7.29 30.18 -7.97
C SER A 185 6.95 31.66 -7.92
N GLY A 186 7.51 32.52 -8.80
CA GLY A 186 7.23 33.96 -8.79
C GLY A 186 7.60 34.59 -7.45
N LYS A 187 6.65 35.28 -6.80
CA LYS A 187 6.84 35.82 -5.44
C LYS A 187 6.70 34.78 -4.34
N GLY A 188 6.42 33.52 -4.69
CA GLY A 188 6.40 32.37 -3.80
C GLY A 188 5.00 31.88 -3.45
N LYS A 189 3.92 32.55 -3.87
CA LYS A 189 2.56 32.08 -3.61
C LYS A 189 2.13 31.12 -4.70
N VAL A 190 1.81 29.88 -4.34
CA VAL A 190 1.31 28.86 -5.27
C VAL A 190 -0.06 28.41 -4.78
N ARG A 191 -1.05 28.38 -5.66
CA ARG A 191 -2.41 27.90 -5.34
C ARG A 191 -2.85 26.84 -6.33
N VAL A 192 -3.29 25.70 -5.81
CA VAL A 192 -3.89 24.61 -6.58
C VAL A 192 -5.40 24.68 -6.45
N VAL A 193 -6.11 24.68 -7.58
CA VAL A 193 -7.57 24.64 -7.63
C VAL A 193 -7.96 23.41 -8.45
N VAL A 194 -8.83 22.59 -7.88
CA VAL A 194 -9.37 21.39 -8.55
C VAL A 194 -10.86 21.60 -8.81
N SER A 195 -11.30 21.17 -9.99
CA SER A 195 -12.72 21.15 -10.33
C SER A 195 -13.06 19.92 -11.15
N ALA A 196 -14.25 19.36 -10.92
CA ALA A 196 -14.85 18.32 -11.74
C ALA A 196 -16.32 18.65 -11.97
N ASN A 197 -16.92 18.15 -13.05
CA ASN A 197 -18.34 18.35 -13.37
C ASN A 197 -18.80 19.83 -13.32
N GLY A 198 -17.91 20.76 -13.68
CA GLY A 198 -18.18 22.21 -13.67
C GLY A 198 -18.24 22.85 -12.28
N LYS A 199 -17.83 22.15 -11.21
CA LYS A 199 -17.81 22.65 -9.83
C LYS A 199 -16.41 22.56 -9.24
N THR A 200 -16.07 23.49 -8.35
CA THR A 200 -14.83 23.41 -7.56
C THR A 200 -14.94 22.27 -6.56
N SER A 201 -13.94 21.38 -6.57
CA SER A 201 -13.81 20.27 -5.63
C SER A 201 -13.40 20.80 -4.26
N LYS A 202 -13.77 20.10 -3.18
CA LYS A 202 -13.18 20.37 -1.87
C LYS A 202 -11.71 19.96 -1.93
N VAL A 203 -10.85 20.68 -1.23
CA VAL A 203 -9.42 20.36 -1.18
C VAL A 203 -8.92 20.35 0.26
N GLY A 204 -8.04 19.40 0.57
CA GLY A 204 -7.24 19.40 1.78
C GLY A 204 -5.77 19.38 1.39
N SER A 205 -4.95 20.21 2.04
CA SER A 205 -3.52 20.25 1.74
C SER A 205 -2.59 20.30 2.95
N ARG A 206 -1.36 19.82 2.73
CA ARG A 206 -0.26 19.76 3.70
C ARG A 206 1.05 20.16 3.05
N GLN A 207 1.91 20.81 3.81
CA GLN A 207 3.30 21.01 3.44
C GLN A 207 4.20 20.21 4.39
N VAL A 208 5.11 19.42 3.83
CA VAL A 208 6.06 18.60 4.57
C VAL A 208 7.47 18.80 4.03
N ASP A 209 8.47 18.42 4.83
CA ASP A 209 9.85 18.41 4.38
C ASP A 209 10.60 17.19 4.90
N ILE A 210 11.68 16.86 4.19
CA ILE A 210 12.66 15.87 4.57
C ILE A 210 13.95 16.63 4.89
N PHE A 211 14.36 16.56 6.15
CA PHE A 211 15.56 17.20 6.69
C PHE A 211 15.68 18.71 6.44
N LYS A 212 14.56 19.43 6.24
CA LYS A 212 14.55 20.85 5.86
C LYS A 212 15.33 21.14 4.56
N LYS A 213 15.43 20.14 3.67
CA LYS A 213 16.18 20.24 2.41
C LYS A 213 15.32 19.93 1.20
N THR A 214 14.46 18.91 1.30
CA THR A 214 13.51 18.55 0.26
C THR A 214 12.11 18.82 0.77
N TYR A 215 11.33 19.57 0.02
CA TYR A 215 10.01 20.05 0.44
C TYR A 215 8.95 19.52 -0.49
N PHE A 216 7.78 19.25 0.08
CA PHE A 216 6.61 18.81 -0.65
C PHE A 216 5.38 19.61 -0.24
N GLY A 217 4.56 19.97 -1.23
CA GLY A 217 3.17 20.37 -1.04
C GLY A 217 2.27 19.26 -1.53
N LEU A 218 1.35 18.79 -0.69
CA LEU A 218 0.44 17.69 -0.98
C LEU A 218 -0.98 18.24 -1.00
N VAL A 219 -1.74 17.93 -2.05
CA VAL A 219 -3.17 18.27 -2.16
C VAL A 219 -3.93 16.99 -2.48
N GLY A 220 -4.99 16.73 -1.72
CA GLY A 220 -6.04 15.78 -2.08
C GLY A 220 -7.35 16.55 -2.33
N SER A 221 -8.16 16.07 -3.25
CA SER A 221 -9.46 16.67 -3.57
C SER A 221 -10.60 15.68 -3.52
N GLU A 222 -11.78 16.19 -3.23
CA GLU A 222 -13.06 15.47 -3.22
C GLU A 222 -14.06 16.18 -4.15
N ASP A 223 -14.55 15.47 -5.14
CA ASP A 223 -15.44 15.92 -6.22
C ASP A 223 -16.91 15.50 -6.02
N GLY A 224 -17.16 14.60 -5.06
CA GLY A 224 -18.43 13.95 -4.83
C GLY A 224 -18.84 13.91 -3.35
N THR A 225 -19.10 12.70 -2.85
CA THR A 225 -19.77 12.47 -1.56
C THR A 225 -19.19 11.35 -0.72
N ASP A 226 -18.25 10.56 -1.23
CA ASP A 226 -17.64 9.44 -0.50
C ASP A 226 -16.54 9.90 0.48
N ASN A 227 -16.08 11.16 0.36
CA ASN A 227 -15.15 11.82 1.29
C ASN A 227 -13.81 11.08 1.40
N ASP A 228 -13.31 10.57 0.29
CA ASP A 228 -12.03 9.86 0.24
C ASP A 228 -10.84 10.78 -0.07
N TYR A 229 -11.12 12.00 -0.57
CA TYR A 229 -10.14 13.05 -0.89
C TYR A 229 -9.03 12.61 -1.86
N ASN A 230 -9.28 11.60 -2.72
CA ASN A 230 -8.28 11.07 -3.64
C ASN A 230 -8.58 11.30 -5.13
N ASP A 231 -9.72 11.94 -5.47
CA ASP A 231 -10.16 12.16 -6.86
C ASP A 231 -9.08 12.80 -7.72
N SER A 232 -8.40 13.81 -7.17
CA SER A 232 -7.13 14.34 -7.65
C SER A 232 -6.13 14.41 -6.51
N LEU A 233 -4.93 13.92 -6.78
CA LEU A 233 -3.76 14.07 -5.92
C LEU A 233 -2.76 14.96 -6.65
N VAL A 234 -2.32 16.05 -6.00
CA VAL A 234 -1.29 16.95 -6.54
C VAL A 234 -0.10 16.99 -5.61
N VAL A 235 1.08 16.72 -6.17
CA VAL A 235 2.35 16.76 -5.46
C VAL A 235 3.19 17.90 -6.05
N LEU A 236 3.48 18.88 -5.19
CA LEU A 236 4.45 19.93 -5.44
C LEU A 236 5.79 19.49 -4.83
N ASN A 237 6.93 19.67 -5.50
CA ASN A 237 8.24 19.36 -4.92
C ASN A 237 9.31 20.41 -5.25
N TRP A 238 10.14 20.77 -4.26
CA TRP A 238 11.22 21.74 -4.40
C TRP A 238 12.33 21.59 -3.31
N PRO A 239 13.51 22.20 -3.49
CA PRO A 239 14.05 22.72 -4.75
C PRO A 239 14.27 21.59 -5.78
N LEU A 240 14.46 21.96 -7.04
CA LEU A 240 14.89 21.04 -8.09
C LEU A 240 16.38 21.25 -8.36
N GLY A 241 17.14 20.15 -8.53
CA GLY A 241 18.58 20.19 -8.83
C GLY A 241 19.46 20.32 -7.60
#